data_AF-A0A7W9V4I0-F1
#
_entry.id   AF-A0A7W9V4I0-F1
#
_cell.length_a   1.000
_cell.length_b   1.000
_cell.length_c   1.000
_cell.angle_alpha   90.00
_cell.angle_beta   90.00
_cell.angle_gamma   90.00
#
_symmetry.space_group_name_H-M   'P 1'
#
loop_
_entity.id
_entity.type
_entity.pdbx_description
1 polymer ?
#
loop_
_entity_poly.entity_id
_entity_poly.type
_entity_poly.pdbx_seq_one_letter_code
_entity_poly.pdbx_strand_id
1 'polypeptide(L)'
;MRHLLRPIGRPAGQGGMARLTTFAKGLLLSAVYCAGYLVAWRLSLDQWFLPAGLRAAVLLFMPLRLWPYLLLGDAAALLALRVPLIDEGQSATWAYLSPLLLMPLSALVPLWFRRRVPDVMVWQQRLLPVVLGMALWGVLINKVLNWLLDGPVTDINVENALKFWVGNYLGILVFVLPALLWVRREGTALMSRGLMHDSLRAALMVGALFAAAMNVPDGVARQFLLVMMIVPGFWLTLGHEWRGAAVGIVMADIAVAMALAKSHQAGAFDLEMFYVQMLVSFAATTLFVLGTRIAGVMEQARRLGFAEQEALQVAQASYMSAERTLRNRVIEYTDIHVHINKLRRDIATTLKQHGHYAAAMEMNRTGVIQAQLLDDYVAALYPLDIETHGLYGALNSVAFANACDTEVEARLHGDSRRLSIGLQLAAYRCVLNAMEILPDAGRHTITARVWSARGKRGVVVTLEADAAMPGAGRKHHNADEMDWELASRLKAHDGTCRRRHERKISFLISEPLERTVTS
;
A
#
# COMPACT_ATOMS: atom_id res chain seq x y z
N MET A 1 17.49 4.93 -14.36
CA MET A 1 18.30 5.83 -15.21
C MET A 1 19.67 5.21 -15.46
N ARG A 2 19.72 4.26 -16.40
CA ARG A 2 20.87 3.69 -17.13
C ARG A 2 20.29 2.61 -18.05
N HIS A 3 20.94 2.39 -19.19
CA HIS A 3 20.50 1.61 -20.37
C HIS A 3 19.61 2.36 -21.37
N LEU A 4 20.26 2.94 -22.38
CA LEU A 4 20.21 2.38 -23.74
C LEU A 4 21.38 2.97 -24.55
N LEU A 5 22.21 2.06 -25.07
CA LEU A 5 23.37 2.33 -25.92
C LEU A 5 22.92 2.89 -27.29
N ARG A 6 23.68 3.85 -27.79
CA ARG A 6 23.73 4.42 -29.16
C ARG A 6 24.19 3.35 -30.20
N PRO A 7 24.30 3.63 -31.53
CA PRO A 7 23.73 4.70 -32.38
C PRO A 7 23.18 4.20 -33.75
N ILE A 8 22.25 4.91 -34.39
CA ILE A 8 22.10 4.87 -35.87
C ILE A 8 21.83 6.31 -36.37
N GLY A 9 22.59 6.72 -37.39
CA GLY A 9 22.65 8.08 -37.91
C GLY A 9 21.31 8.64 -38.40
N ARG A 10 21.04 9.91 -38.09
CA ARG A 10 19.94 10.69 -38.68
C ARG A 10 20.51 11.85 -39.50
N PRO A 11 19.88 12.20 -40.63
CA PRO A 11 20.39 13.19 -41.58
C PRO A 11 20.41 14.61 -41.01
N ALA A 12 21.40 15.40 -41.43
CA ALA A 12 21.82 16.67 -40.85
C ALA A 12 20.79 17.83 -40.90
N GLY A 13 19.62 17.67 -41.55
CA GLY A 13 18.59 18.71 -41.65
C GLY A 13 17.52 18.71 -40.55
N GLN A 14 17.27 17.59 -39.86
CA GLN A 14 16.20 17.49 -38.84
C GLN A 14 16.63 17.93 -37.44
N GLY A 15 17.94 18.00 -37.17
CA GLY A 15 18.48 18.39 -35.86
C GLY A 15 18.29 19.89 -35.53
N GLY A 16 18.30 20.76 -36.55
CA GLY A 16 18.14 22.22 -36.38
C GLY A 16 16.73 22.60 -35.94
N MET A 17 15.71 22.10 -36.63
CA MET A 17 14.30 22.35 -36.30
C MET A 17 13.91 21.78 -34.93
N ALA A 18 14.42 20.60 -34.58
CA ALA A 18 14.21 20.01 -33.25
C ALA A 18 14.86 20.84 -32.13
N ARG A 19 16.06 21.42 -32.36
CA ARG A 19 16.74 22.30 -31.40
C ARG A 19 16.03 23.64 -31.25
N LEU A 20 15.61 24.26 -32.36
CA LEU A 20 14.84 25.51 -32.38
C LEU A 20 13.51 25.36 -31.63
N THR A 21 12.78 24.27 -31.87
CA THR A 21 11.52 24.02 -31.15
C THR A 21 11.74 23.78 -29.65
N THR A 22 12.84 23.12 -29.24
CA THR A 22 13.17 23.01 -27.81
C THR A 22 13.58 24.34 -27.18
N PHE A 23 14.28 25.20 -27.92
CA PHE A 23 14.67 26.51 -27.45
C PHE A 23 13.47 27.46 -27.30
N ALA A 24 12.58 27.50 -28.30
CA ALA A 24 11.33 28.25 -28.24
C ALA A 24 10.43 27.82 -27.07
N LYS A 25 10.34 26.50 -26.81
CA LYS A 25 9.64 25.96 -25.64
C LYS A 25 10.28 26.41 -24.32
N GLY A 26 11.61 26.46 -24.26
CA GLY A 26 12.33 26.97 -23.09
C GLY A 26 12.10 28.46 -22.86
N LEU A 27 12.09 29.26 -23.93
CA LEU A 27 11.83 30.71 -23.84
C LEU A 27 10.37 31.00 -23.44
N LEU A 28 9.41 30.23 -23.96
CA LEU A 28 8.03 30.28 -23.50
C LEU A 28 7.90 29.90 -22.01
N LEU A 29 8.61 28.87 -21.55
CA LEU A 29 8.65 28.53 -20.11
C LEU A 29 9.19 29.69 -19.27
N SER A 30 10.22 30.38 -19.75
CA SER A 30 10.79 31.56 -19.10
C SER A 30 9.77 32.70 -18.97
N ALA A 31 9.04 32.99 -20.06
CA ALA A 31 7.99 34.01 -20.07
C ALA A 31 6.83 33.67 -19.12
N VAL A 32 6.38 32.40 -19.12
CA VAL A 32 5.33 31.92 -18.21
C VAL A 32 5.78 32.00 -16.75
N TYR A 33 7.03 31.62 -16.47
CA TYR A 33 7.59 31.75 -15.12
C TYR A 33 7.66 33.21 -14.68
N CYS A 34 8.14 34.11 -15.55
CA CYS A 34 8.20 35.54 -15.28
C CYS A 34 6.81 36.12 -14.96
N ALA A 35 5.81 35.83 -15.78
CA ALA A 35 4.43 36.25 -15.53
C ALA A 35 3.89 35.68 -14.20
N GLY A 36 4.13 34.39 -13.92
CA GLY A 36 3.76 33.77 -12.66
C GLY A 36 4.43 34.40 -11.45
N TYR A 37 5.70 34.79 -11.58
CA TYR A 37 6.46 35.50 -10.54
C TYR A 37 5.84 36.86 -10.25
N LEU A 38 5.52 37.65 -11.29
CA LEU A 38 4.92 38.97 -11.13
C LEU A 38 3.51 38.88 -10.50
N VAL A 39 2.72 37.88 -10.88
CA VAL A 39 1.41 37.61 -10.25
C VAL A 39 1.59 37.22 -8.79
N ALA A 40 2.51 36.30 -8.48
CA ALA A 40 2.81 35.91 -7.10
C ALA A 40 3.30 37.09 -6.27
N TRP A 41 4.09 38.00 -6.86
CA TRP A 41 4.55 39.22 -6.20
C TRP A 41 3.39 40.18 -5.92
N ARG A 42 2.45 40.37 -6.86
CA ARG A 42 1.25 41.20 -6.64
C ARG A 42 0.31 40.65 -5.55
N LEU A 43 0.28 39.34 -5.37
CA LEU A 43 -0.49 38.67 -4.33
C LEU A 43 0.27 38.56 -2.99
N SER A 44 1.54 38.95 -2.97
CA SER A 44 2.41 38.89 -1.81
C SER A 44 2.05 39.97 -0.80
N LEU A 45 2.29 39.68 0.48
CA LEU A 45 2.25 40.66 1.57
C LEU A 45 3.64 40.75 2.22
N ASP A 46 3.92 41.82 2.98
CA ASP A 46 5.24 42.02 3.62
C ASP A 46 5.65 40.83 4.52
N GLN A 47 4.67 40.21 5.18
CA GLN A 47 4.88 39.03 6.04
C GLN A 47 4.59 37.69 5.32
N TRP A 48 4.26 37.68 4.03
CA TRP A 48 3.92 36.46 3.27
C TRP A 48 4.38 36.56 1.82
N PHE A 49 5.58 36.01 1.56
CA PHE A 49 6.28 36.18 0.29
C PHE A 49 6.16 34.97 -0.64
N LEU A 50 5.15 35.02 -1.51
CA LEU A 50 4.82 33.95 -2.47
C LEU A 50 5.90 33.65 -3.54
N PRO A 51 6.67 34.63 -4.07
CA PRO A 51 7.67 34.32 -5.08
C PRO A 51 8.78 33.39 -4.59
N ALA A 52 9.10 33.38 -3.28
CA ALA A 52 10.01 32.38 -2.71
C ALA A 52 9.49 30.96 -2.90
N GLY A 53 8.18 30.74 -2.78
CA GLY A 53 7.57 29.44 -2.97
C GLY A 53 7.52 28.97 -4.40
N LEU A 54 7.17 29.86 -5.34
CA LEU A 54 7.23 29.54 -6.76
C LEU A 54 8.65 29.11 -7.16
N ARG A 55 9.66 29.87 -6.71
CA ARG A 55 11.08 29.57 -6.95
C ARG A 55 11.47 28.21 -6.35
N ALA A 56 11.12 27.95 -5.09
CA ALA A 56 11.44 26.70 -4.41
C ALA A 56 10.77 25.48 -5.08
N ALA A 57 9.49 25.58 -5.45
CA ALA A 57 8.76 24.51 -6.11
C ALA A 57 9.38 24.15 -7.46
N VAL A 58 9.71 25.17 -8.27
CA VAL A 58 10.35 24.99 -9.56
C VAL A 58 11.75 24.37 -9.41
N LEU A 59 12.56 24.85 -8.48
CA LEU A 59 13.91 24.31 -8.26
C LEU A 59 13.90 22.87 -7.74
N LEU A 60 12.96 22.52 -6.86
CA LEU A 60 12.84 21.15 -6.33
C LEU A 60 12.33 20.16 -7.38
N PHE A 61 11.28 20.51 -8.11
CA PHE A 61 10.54 19.54 -8.93
C PHE A 61 10.84 19.59 -10.42
N MET A 62 11.29 20.72 -10.99
CA MET A 62 11.58 20.79 -12.43
C MET A 62 12.92 20.10 -12.77
N PRO A 63 13.03 19.45 -13.94
CA PRO A 63 14.27 18.81 -14.36
C PRO A 63 15.40 19.85 -14.56
N LEU A 64 16.63 19.50 -14.15
CA LEU A 64 17.81 20.40 -14.16
C LEU A 64 18.08 21.03 -15.53
N ARG A 65 17.71 20.35 -16.64
CA ARG A 65 17.84 20.86 -18.01
C ARG A 65 17.02 22.14 -18.30
N LEU A 66 15.97 22.39 -17.52
CA LEU A 66 15.10 23.56 -17.69
C LEU A 66 15.55 24.76 -16.85
N TRP A 67 16.46 24.56 -15.89
CA TRP A 67 16.90 25.60 -14.97
C TRP A 67 17.41 26.86 -15.66
N PRO A 68 18.21 26.82 -16.75
CA PRO A 68 18.69 28.03 -17.41
C PRO A 68 17.55 28.96 -17.86
N TYR A 69 16.44 28.40 -18.36
CA TYR A 69 15.28 29.18 -18.79
C TYR A 69 14.51 29.78 -17.60
N LEU A 70 14.47 29.06 -16.49
CA LEU A 70 13.83 29.50 -15.25
C LEU A 70 14.64 30.63 -14.58
N LEU A 71 15.98 30.50 -14.56
CA LEU A 71 16.90 31.54 -14.11
C LEU A 71 16.70 32.84 -14.92
N LEU A 72 16.58 32.72 -16.25
CA LEU A 72 16.31 33.85 -17.12
C LEU A 72 14.96 34.51 -16.81
N GLY A 73 13.93 33.71 -16.51
CA GLY A 73 12.60 34.23 -16.18
C GLY A 73 12.55 34.94 -14.83
N ASP A 74 13.26 34.42 -13.83
CA ASP A 74 13.37 35.04 -12.49
C ASP A 74 14.15 36.35 -12.55
N ALA A 75 15.27 36.35 -13.29
CA ALA A 75 16.04 37.56 -13.52
C ALA A 75 15.19 38.63 -14.24
N ALA A 76 14.44 38.25 -15.29
CA ALA A 76 13.57 39.18 -16.00
C ALA A 76 12.47 39.75 -15.10
N ALA A 77 11.83 38.93 -14.26
CA ALA A 77 10.79 39.38 -13.33
C ALA A 77 11.36 40.33 -12.27
N LEU A 78 12.50 40.00 -11.69
CA LEU A 78 13.17 40.84 -10.68
C LEU A 78 13.71 42.15 -11.29
N LEU A 79 14.22 42.14 -12.52
CA LEU A 79 14.61 43.36 -13.22
C LEU A 79 13.42 44.29 -13.41
N ALA A 80 12.27 43.76 -13.86
CA ALA A 80 11.05 44.54 -14.02
C ALA A 80 10.57 45.18 -12.70
N LEU A 81 10.87 44.55 -11.55
CA LEU A 81 10.53 45.08 -10.23
C LEU A 81 11.60 46.03 -9.67
N ARG A 82 12.89 45.77 -9.87
CA ARG A 82 13.99 46.52 -9.23
C ARG A 82 14.52 47.69 -10.04
N VAL A 83 14.43 47.66 -11.37
CA VAL A 83 14.91 48.75 -12.25
C VAL A 83 14.16 50.07 -12.00
N PRO A 84 12.82 50.09 -11.83
CA PRO A 84 12.11 51.34 -11.52
C PRO A 84 12.56 52.00 -10.20
N LEU A 85 13.08 51.23 -9.25
CA LEU A 85 13.56 51.78 -7.97
C LEU A 85 14.88 52.55 -8.10
N ILE A 86 15.55 52.48 -9.26
CA ILE A 86 16.73 53.34 -9.53
C ILE A 86 16.29 54.81 -9.56
N ASP A 87 15.14 55.09 -10.16
CA ASP A 87 14.58 56.44 -10.23
C ASP A 87 14.15 56.96 -8.84
N GLU A 88 13.92 56.05 -7.89
CA GLU A 88 13.64 56.34 -6.47
C GLU A 88 14.91 56.49 -5.61
N GLY A 89 16.11 56.48 -6.23
CA GLY A 89 17.39 56.71 -5.56
C GLY A 89 18.12 55.46 -5.07
N GLN A 90 17.70 54.26 -5.48
CA GLN A 90 18.42 53.02 -5.16
C GLN A 90 19.61 52.78 -6.09
N SER A 91 20.59 52.01 -5.61
CA SER A 91 21.80 51.67 -6.37
C SER A 91 21.49 50.96 -7.70
N ALA A 92 22.03 51.47 -8.81
CA ALA A 92 21.93 50.84 -10.12
C ALA A 92 22.65 49.49 -10.18
N THR A 93 23.76 49.32 -9.44
CA THR A 93 24.50 48.04 -9.41
C THR A 93 23.66 46.96 -8.73
N TRP A 94 22.97 47.29 -7.64
CA TRP A 94 22.00 46.41 -7.01
C TRP A 94 20.86 46.05 -7.96
N ALA A 95 20.23 47.04 -8.61
CA ALA A 95 19.05 46.81 -9.43
C ALA A 95 19.31 45.86 -10.62
N TYR A 96 20.50 45.93 -11.25
CA TYR A 96 20.85 45.07 -12.38
C TYR A 96 21.52 43.75 -11.99
N LEU A 97 22.40 43.75 -10.99
CA LEU A 97 23.22 42.58 -10.67
C LEU A 97 22.51 41.59 -9.73
N SER A 98 21.73 42.09 -8.77
CA SER A 98 21.06 41.23 -7.80
C SER A 98 20.02 40.27 -8.40
N PRO A 99 19.21 40.63 -9.44
CA PRO A 99 18.32 39.69 -10.12
C PRO A 99 19.03 38.49 -10.74
N LEU A 100 20.23 38.72 -11.28
CA LEU A 100 21.03 37.69 -11.95
C LEU A 100 21.66 36.71 -10.96
N LEU A 101 21.93 37.16 -9.72
CA LEU A 101 22.61 36.35 -8.70
C LEU A 101 21.64 35.65 -7.74
N LEU A 102 20.45 36.20 -7.48
CA LEU A 102 19.54 35.72 -6.45
C LEU A 102 19.06 34.28 -6.70
N MET A 103 18.59 33.97 -7.92
CA MET A 103 18.11 32.62 -8.23
C MET A 103 19.24 31.58 -8.29
N PRO A 104 20.40 31.83 -8.94
CA PRO A 104 21.51 30.88 -8.91
C PRO A 104 22.01 30.55 -7.51
N LEU A 105 22.13 31.55 -6.63
CA LEU A 105 22.57 31.33 -5.25
C LEU A 105 21.53 30.58 -4.42
N SER A 106 20.24 30.91 -4.58
CA SER A 106 19.16 30.19 -3.88
C SER A 106 19.00 28.74 -4.38
N ALA A 107 19.44 28.44 -5.61
CA ALA A 107 19.43 27.10 -6.18
C ALA A 107 20.45 26.13 -5.55
N LEU A 108 21.41 26.60 -4.75
CA LEU A 108 22.44 25.75 -4.14
C LEU A 108 21.87 24.70 -3.17
N VAL A 109 20.92 25.07 -2.31
CA VAL A 109 20.26 24.16 -1.37
C VAL A 109 19.44 23.07 -2.07
N PRO A 110 18.51 23.38 -2.99
CA PRO A 110 17.77 22.34 -3.71
C PRO A 110 18.69 21.50 -4.61
N LEU A 111 19.75 22.08 -5.20
CA LEU A 111 20.74 21.31 -5.95
C LEU A 111 21.47 20.30 -5.06
N TRP A 112 21.90 20.72 -3.87
CA TRP A 112 22.55 19.86 -2.88
C TRP A 112 21.61 18.73 -2.43
N PHE A 113 20.37 19.06 -2.09
CA PHE A 113 19.36 18.09 -1.68
C PHE A 113 19.08 17.05 -2.77
N ARG A 114 18.85 17.50 -4.02
CA ARG A 114 18.62 16.63 -5.18
C ARG A 114 19.78 15.69 -5.48
N ARG A 115 21.02 16.11 -5.19
CA ARG A 115 22.22 15.27 -5.38
C ARG A 115 22.42 14.25 -4.26
N ARG A 116 22.05 14.59 -3.02
CA ARG A 116 22.28 13.76 -1.83
C ARG A 116 21.15 12.79 -1.51
N VAL A 117 19.92 13.06 -1.95
CA VAL A 117 18.75 12.22 -1.68
C VAL A 117 18.16 11.77 -3.02
N PRO A 118 18.66 10.66 -3.60
CA PRO A 118 18.08 10.11 -4.82
C PRO A 118 16.76 9.37 -4.54
N ASP A 119 16.53 8.97 -3.29
CA ASP A 119 15.48 8.03 -2.93
C ASP A 119 14.13 8.72 -2.62
N VAL A 120 13.08 8.30 -3.32
CA VAL A 120 11.78 9.00 -3.34
C VAL A 120 11.07 8.88 -1.99
N MET A 121 11.23 7.79 -1.24
CA MET A 121 10.60 7.66 0.09
C MET A 121 11.19 8.66 1.10
N VAL A 122 12.51 8.84 1.07
CA VAL A 122 13.25 9.76 1.95
C VAL A 122 12.95 11.22 1.62
N TRP A 123 12.58 11.51 0.36
CA TRP A 123 12.16 12.85 -0.05
C TRP A 123 11.00 13.40 0.78
N GLN A 124 9.98 12.59 1.10
CA GLN A 124 8.82 13.07 1.87
C GLN A 124 9.17 13.45 3.31
N GLN A 125 9.99 12.62 3.97
CA GLN A 125 10.38 12.86 5.36
C GLN A 125 11.37 14.03 5.50
N ARG A 126 12.21 14.25 4.48
CA ARG A 126 13.22 15.32 4.48
C ARG A 126 12.79 16.59 3.75
N LEU A 127 11.64 16.60 3.07
CA LEU A 127 11.17 17.77 2.31
C LEU A 127 11.02 18.99 3.22
N LEU A 128 10.42 18.79 4.39
CA LEU A 128 10.08 19.88 5.29
C LEU A 128 11.32 20.59 5.89
N PRO A 129 12.33 19.89 6.45
CA PRO A 129 13.55 20.55 6.89
C PRO A 129 14.33 21.19 5.73
N VAL A 130 14.23 20.64 4.52
CA VAL A 130 14.84 21.26 3.33
C VAL A 130 14.12 22.55 2.96
N VAL A 131 12.79 22.56 2.92
CA VAL A 131 11.98 23.75 2.67
C VAL A 131 12.25 24.83 3.72
N LEU A 132 12.32 24.44 4.99
CA LEU A 132 12.67 25.35 6.09
C LEU A 132 14.08 25.95 5.90
N GLY A 133 15.06 25.13 5.50
CA GLY A 133 16.41 25.58 5.18
C GLY A 133 16.47 26.46 3.93
N MET A 134 15.67 26.17 2.91
CA MET A 134 15.54 27.00 1.69
C MET A 134 14.95 28.37 2.02
N ALA A 135 13.96 28.44 2.91
CA ALA A 135 13.39 29.70 3.38
C ALA A 135 14.46 30.57 4.05
N LEU A 136 15.23 29.99 4.99
CA LEU A 136 16.30 30.69 5.70
C LEU A 136 17.41 31.15 4.74
N TRP A 137 17.85 30.24 3.86
CA TRP A 137 18.87 30.52 2.85
C TRP A 137 18.45 31.66 1.91
N GLY A 138 17.19 31.68 1.49
CA GLY A 138 16.63 32.74 0.66
C GLY A 138 16.66 34.11 1.35
N VAL A 139 16.31 34.18 2.64
CA VAL A 139 16.40 35.43 3.43
C VAL A 139 17.85 35.90 3.52
N LEU A 140 18.77 34.99 3.87
CA LEU A 140 20.19 35.31 4.04
C LEU A 140 20.81 35.83 2.74
N ILE A 141 20.61 35.15 1.61
CA ILE A 141 21.14 35.61 0.33
C ILE A 141 20.57 36.97 -0.05
N ASN A 142 19.26 37.17 0.09
CA ASN A 142 18.65 38.44 -0.30
C ASN A 142 19.20 39.60 0.55
N LYS A 143 19.37 39.40 1.88
CA LYS A 143 19.99 40.41 2.76
C LYS A 143 21.47 40.65 2.43
N VAL A 144 22.26 39.60 2.20
CA VAL A 144 23.67 39.71 1.83
C VAL A 144 23.84 40.43 0.50
N LEU A 145 23.03 40.13 -0.52
CA LEU A 145 23.07 40.82 -1.80
C LEU A 145 22.63 42.29 -1.69
N ASN A 146 21.63 42.59 -0.85
CA ASN A 146 21.25 43.97 -0.58
C ASN A 146 22.38 44.74 0.11
N TRP A 147 23.05 44.13 1.09
CA TRP A 147 24.18 44.77 1.77
C TRP A 147 25.41 44.95 0.87
N LEU A 148 25.77 43.93 0.08
CA LEU A 148 26.98 43.95 -0.76
C LEU A 148 26.87 44.91 -1.95
N LEU A 149 25.65 45.17 -2.44
CA LEU A 149 25.40 45.95 -3.66
C LEU A 149 24.81 47.34 -3.37
N ASP A 150 24.83 47.78 -2.12
CA ASP A 150 24.22 49.05 -1.66
C ASP A 150 22.72 49.15 -2.03
N GLY A 151 22.01 48.04 -1.89
CA GLY A 151 20.55 47.99 -2.03
C GLY A 151 19.82 48.43 -0.76
N PRO A 152 18.48 48.32 -0.73
CA PRO A 152 17.68 48.78 0.40
C PRO A 152 18.05 48.00 1.67
N VAL A 153 18.65 48.73 2.62
CA VAL A 153 19.14 48.20 3.89
C VAL A 153 18.01 48.23 4.91
N THR A 154 17.26 47.14 5.02
CA THR A 154 16.48 46.87 6.23
C THR A 154 17.44 46.44 7.33
N ASP A 155 17.33 46.99 8.54
CA ASP A 155 18.17 46.60 9.68
C ASP A 155 18.29 45.06 9.79
N ILE A 156 19.53 44.58 9.89
CA ILE A 156 19.87 43.17 10.04
C ILE A 156 19.66 42.79 11.52
N ASN A 157 18.41 42.92 11.97
CA ASN A 157 17.99 42.49 13.30
C ASN A 157 17.45 41.06 13.24
N VAL A 158 17.67 40.30 14.33
CA VAL A 158 17.20 38.91 14.47
C VAL A 158 15.69 38.84 14.29
N GLU A 159 14.96 39.81 14.83
CA GLU A 159 13.50 39.90 14.71
C GLU A 159 13.06 40.03 13.24
N ASN A 160 13.70 40.90 12.46
CA ASN A 160 13.42 41.07 11.04
C ASN A 160 13.77 39.81 10.24
N ALA A 161 14.89 39.16 10.56
CA ALA A 161 15.25 37.89 9.91
C ALA A 161 14.21 36.79 10.18
N LEU A 162 13.72 36.70 11.42
CA LEU A 162 12.69 35.73 11.81
C LEU A 162 11.36 36.00 11.09
N LYS A 163 10.94 37.27 10.99
CA LYS A 163 9.74 37.70 10.24
C LYS A 163 9.77 37.21 8.80
N PHE A 164 10.83 37.55 8.06
CA PHE A 164 10.96 37.13 6.66
C PHE A 164 11.13 35.62 6.52
N TRP A 165 11.74 34.95 7.51
CA TRP A 165 11.93 33.51 7.45
C TRP A 165 10.61 32.75 7.57
N VAL A 166 9.75 33.11 8.54
CA VAL A 166 8.42 32.51 8.71
C VAL A 166 7.54 32.79 7.48
N GLY A 167 7.53 34.03 6.99
CA GLY A 167 6.77 34.42 5.80
C GLY A 167 7.21 33.68 4.54
N ASN A 168 8.53 33.55 4.31
CA ASN A 168 9.08 32.76 3.21
C ASN A 168 8.74 31.27 3.36
N TYR A 169 8.81 30.73 4.58
CA TYR A 169 8.51 29.32 4.82
C TYR A 169 7.06 28.99 4.47
N LEU A 170 6.10 29.77 4.97
CA LEU A 170 4.68 29.64 4.65
C LEU A 170 4.42 29.80 3.16
N GLY A 171 4.97 30.87 2.55
CA GLY A 171 4.89 31.10 1.11
C GLY A 171 5.46 29.93 0.28
N ILE A 172 6.50 29.26 0.77
CA ILE A 172 7.04 28.05 0.12
C ILE A 172 6.08 26.87 0.20
N LEU A 173 5.40 26.65 1.33
CA LEU A 173 4.45 25.56 1.48
C LEU A 173 3.27 25.66 0.50
N VAL A 174 2.78 26.87 0.21
CA VAL A 174 1.67 27.13 -0.74
C VAL A 174 1.93 26.53 -2.11
N PHE A 175 3.17 26.56 -2.60
CA PHE A 175 3.53 26.04 -3.92
C PHE A 175 4.14 24.64 -3.86
N VAL A 176 4.99 24.36 -2.87
CA VAL A 176 5.70 23.08 -2.78
C VAL A 176 4.75 21.92 -2.48
N LEU A 177 3.75 22.11 -1.61
CA LEU A 177 2.82 21.04 -1.24
C LEU A 177 1.91 20.63 -2.41
N PRO A 178 1.26 21.54 -3.16
CA PRO A 178 0.52 21.17 -4.37
C PRO A 178 1.42 20.61 -5.48
N ALA A 179 2.64 21.14 -5.64
CA ALA A 179 3.59 20.60 -6.60
C ALA A 179 4.00 19.16 -6.24
N LEU A 180 4.18 18.86 -4.95
CA LEU A 180 4.44 17.50 -4.47
C LEU A 180 3.27 16.55 -4.78
N LEU A 181 2.03 16.98 -4.55
CA LEU A 181 0.82 16.23 -4.90
C LEU A 181 0.77 15.94 -6.41
N TRP A 182 1.11 16.95 -7.23
CA TRP A 182 1.12 16.82 -8.68
C TRP A 182 2.17 15.84 -9.19
N VAL A 183 3.40 15.92 -8.67
CA VAL A 183 4.51 15.02 -9.07
C VAL A 183 4.22 13.57 -8.67
N ARG A 184 3.51 13.34 -7.57
CA ARG A 184 3.18 12.00 -7.05
C ARG A 184 1.84 11.43 -7.49
N ARG A 185 1.30 11.92 -8.60
CA ARG A 185 0.09 11.34 -9.22
C ARG A 185 0.43 10.02 -9.94
N GLU A 186 0.63 8.94 -9.19
CA GLU A 186 0.78 7.61 -9.81
C GLU A 186 -0.59 6.98 -9.99
N GLY A 187 -1.06 6.89 -11.24
CA GLY A 187 -2.23 6.12 -11.71
C GLY A 187 -3.60 6.53 -11.14
N THR A 188 -3.63 7.38 -10.13
CA THR A 188 -4.82 7.89 -9.45
C THR A 188 -4.99 9.37 -9.80
N ALA A 189 -6.24 9.80 -10.00
CA ALA A 189 -6.56 11.21 -10.17
C ALA A 189 -5.89 12.04 -9.07
N LEU A 190 -5.53 13.30 -9.36
CA LEU A 190 -4.80 14.24 -8.48
C LEU A 190 -5.30 14.19 -7.02
N MET A 191 -6.60 13.98 -6.86
CA MET A 191 -7.26 13.63 -5.61
C MET A 191 -8.15 12.41 -5.84
N SER A 192 -8.13 11.44 -4.92
CA SER A 192 -9.16 10.40 -4.90
C SER A 192 -10.52 11.06 -4.69
N ARG A 193 -11.62 10.45 -5.17
CA ARG A 193 -12.97 10.99 -4.97
C ARG A 193 -13.27 11.27 -3.48
N GLY A 194 -12.81 10.39 -2.58
CA GLY A 194 -12.89 10.59 -1.13
C GLY A 194 -12.16 11.86 -0.66
N LEU A 195 -10.89 12.02 -1.06
CA LEU A 195 -10.10 13.20 -0.71
C LEU A 195 -10.73 14.48 -1.24
N MET A 196 -11.32 14.46 -2.44
CA MET A 196 -11.99 15.63 -3.02
C MET A 196 -13.22 16.06 -2.21
N HIS A 197 -14.08 15.11 -1.83
CA HIS A 197 -15.26 15.40 -1.02
C HIS A 197 -14.89 15.89 0.38
N ASP A 198 -13.92 15.26 1.02
CA ASP A 198 -13.50 15.66 2.37
C ASP A 198 -12.71 16.96 2.36
N SER A 199 -11.94 17.24 1.30
CA SER A 199 -11.30 18.55 1.12
C SER A 199 -12.32 19.66 0.89
N LEU A 200 -13.41 19.39 0.18
CA LEU A 200 -14.49 20.37 0.01
C LEU A 200 -15.17 20.68 1.34
N ARG A 201 -15.44 19.66 2.16
CA ARG A 201 -16.00 19.84 3.52
C ARG A 201 -15.05 20.64 4.41
N ALA A 202 -13.76 20.31 4.37
CA ALA A 202 -12.74 21.03 5.12
C ALA A 202 -12.60 22.49 4.64
N ALA A 203 -12.65 22.74 3.33
CA ALA A 203 -12.63 24.09 2.77
C ALA A 203 -13.84 24.92 3.23
N LEU A 204 -15.03 24.33 3.27
CA LEU A 204 -16.23 24.98 3.79
C LEU A 204 -16.09 25.30 5.29
N MET A 205 -15.50 24.41 6.08
CA MET A 205 -15.24 24.65 7.50
C MET A 205 -14.20 25.75 7.72
N VAL A 206 -13.11 25.76 6.96
CA VAL A 206 -12.11 26.86 6.99
C VAL A 206 -12.76 28.18 6.57
N GLY A 207 -13.58 28.17 5.51
CA GLY A 207 -14.33 29.35 5.06
C GLY A 207 -15.29 29.89 6.12
N ALA A 208 -16.00 29.01 6.83
CA ALA A 208 -16.88 29.40 7.93
C ALA A 208 -16.11 30.00 9.12
N LEU A 209 -14.99 29.39 9.52
CA LEU A 209 -14.09 29.94 10.54
C LEU A 209 -13.50 31.28 10.11
N PHE A 210 -13.17 31.45 8.83
CA PHE A 210 -12.66 32.69 8.28
C PHE A 210 -13.70 33.78 8.31
N ALA A 211 -14.92 33.49 7.84
CA ALA A 211 -16.03 34.41 7.94
C ALA A 211 -16.29 34.82 9.40
N ALA A 212 -16.29 33.87 10.34
CA ALA A 212 -16.43 34.17 11.77
C ALA A 212 -15.31 35.09 12.27
N ALA A 213 -14.05 34.77 11.96
CA ALA A 213 -12.89 35.58 12.35
C ALA A 213 -12.96 37.01 11.80
N MET A 214 -13.54 37.20 10.61
CA MET A 214 -13.67 38.51 9.99
C MET A 214 -14.81 39.37 10.58
N ASN A 215 -15.75 38.77 11.31
CA ASN A 215 -16.87 39.46 11.98
C ASN A 215 -16.59 39.80 13.45
N VAL A 216 -15.53 39.23 14.03
CA VAL A 216 -15.13 39.47 15.42
C VAL A 216 -14.14 40.65 15.47
N PRO A 217 -14.23 41.57 16.46
CA PRO A 217 -13.24 42.62 16.66
C PRO A 217 -11.83 42.08 16.86
N ASP A 218 -10.83 42.92 16.59
CA ASP A 218 -9.42 42.56 16.77
C ASP A 218 -9.12 42.23 18.23
N GLY A 219 -8.37 41.15 18.45
CA GLY A 219 -8.03 40.63 19.76
C GLY A 219 -7.95 39.11 19.83
N VAL A 220 -7.89 38.57 21.04
CA VAL A 220 -7.62 37.16 21.32
C VAL A 220 -8.64 36.21 20.66
N ALA A 221 -9.92 36.61 20.60
CA ALA A 221 -10.97 35.80 19.98
C ALA A 221 -10.75 35.62 18.45
N ARG A 222 -10.33 36.69 17.75
CA ARG A 222 -9.98 36.62 16.32
C ARG A 222 -8.75 35.73 16.11
N GLN A 223 -7.71 35.90 16.93
CA GLN A 223 -6.50 35.07 16.86
C GLN A 223 -6.82 33.58 17.08
N PHE A 224 -7.66 33.26 18.07
CA PHE A 224 -8.09 31.90 18.35
C PHE A 224 -8.83 31.27 17.17
N LEU A 225 -9.73 32.01 16.52
CA LEU A 225 -10.46 31.53 15.33
C LEU A 225 -9.51 31.27 14.14
N LEU A 226 -8.50 32.11 13.95
CA LEU A 226 -7.48 31.92 12.90
C LEU A 226 -6.63 30.66 13.16
N VAL A 227 -6.21 30.43 14.41
CA VAL A 227 -5.47 29.20 14.77
C VAL A 227 -6.37 27.95 14.61
N MET A 228 -7.66 28.06 14.89
CA MET A 228 -8.61 26.95 14.72
C MET A 228 -8.79 26.51 13.25
N MET A 229 -8.37 27.30 12.26
CA MET A 229 -8.37 26.90 10.85
C MET A 229 -7.44 25.71 10.55
N ILE A 230 -6.56 25.36 11.49
CA ILE A 230 -5.71 24.16 11.40
C ILE A 230 -6.51 22.88 11.64
N VAL A 231 -7.60 22.92 12.43
CA VAL A 231 -8.38 21.75 12.84
C VAL A 231 -8.95 20.96 11.65
N PRO A 232 -9.56 21.59 10.63
CA PRO A 232 -9.97 20.89 9.41
C PRO A 232 -8.80 20.18 8.71
N GLY A 233 -7.61 20.78 8.70
CA GLY A 233 -6.39 20.16 8.18
C GLY A 233 -5.94 18.95 9.00
N PHE A 234 -6.07 19.02 10.32
CA PHE A 234 -5.80 17.89 11.21
C PHE A 234 -6.71 16.69 10.91
N TRP A 235 -8.01 16.93 10.78
CA TRP A 235 -8.97 15.91 10.40
C TRP A 235 -8.66 15.28 9.04
N LEU A 236 -8.32 16.09 8.03
CA LEU A 236 -7.89 15.59 6.72
C LEU A 236 -6.64 14.72 6.79
N THR A 237 -5.71 15.05 7.67
CA THR A 237 -4.46 14.30 7.84
C THR A 237 -4.68 12.91 8.42
N LEU A 238 -5.64 12.79 9.35
CA LEU A 238 -6.03 11.49 9.89
C LEU A 238 -6.71 10.61 8.84
N GLY A 239 -7.55 11.20 7.99
CA GLY A 239 -8.28 10.44 6.95
C GLY A 239 -7.47 10.13 5.69
N HIS A 240 -6.55 11.02 5.30
CA HIS A 240 -5.87 10.98 3.99
C HIS A 240 -4.34 11.12 4.08
N GLU A 241 -3.77 10.86 5.26
CA GLU A 241 -2.32 10.81 5.50
C GLU A 241 -1.64 12.14 5.11
N TRP A 242 -0.44 12.06 4.50
CA TRP A 242 0.32 13.22 4.03
C TRP A 242 -0.40 14.05 2.96
N ARG A 243 -1.31 13.45 2.17
CA ARG A 243 -2.05 14.15 1.13
C ARG A 243 -3.09 15.09 1.74
N GLY A 244 -3.77 14.64 2.79
CA GLY A 244 -4.68 15.46 3.58
C GLY A 244 -3.97 16.61 4.28
N ALA A 245 -2.80 16.35 4.87
CA ALA A 245 -1.96 17.39 5.47
C ALA A 245 -1.58 18.47 4.45
N ALA A 246 -1.13 18.07 3.26
CA ALA A 246 -0.74 19.01 2.21
C ALA A 246 -1.87 19.98 1.82
N VAL A 247 -3.09 19.47 1.61
CA VAL A 247 -4.25 20.30 1.27
C VAL A 247 -4.68 21.17 2.45
N GLY A 248 -4.76 20.59 3.66
CA GLY A 248 -5.14 21.29 4.89
C GLY A 248 -4.23 22.47 5.22
N ILE A 249 -2.92 22.28 5.13
CA ILE A 249 -1.91 23.32 5.39
C ILE A 249 -2.07 24.49 4.43
N VAL A 250 -2.19 24.21 3.13
CA VAL A 250 -2.32 25.26 2.11
C VAL A 250 -3.62 26.06 2.30
N MET A 251 -4.73 25.39 2.63
CA MET A 251 -6.00 26.07 2.91
C MET A 251 -5.90 26.98 4.15
N ALA A 252 -5.32 26.48 5.24
CA ALA A 252 -5.13 27.28 6.45
C ALA A 252 -4.18 28.47 6.21
N ASP A 253 -3.07 28.25 5.49
CA ASP A 253 -2.10 29.31 5.20
C ASP A 253 -2.71 30.42 4.33
N ILE A 254 -3.45 30.07 3.27
CA ILE A 254 -4.14 31.05 2.43
C ILE A 254 -5.20 31.81 3.22
N ALA A 255 -5.96 31.14 4.09
CA ALA A 255 -6.97 31.81 4.92
C ALA A 255 -6.35 32.82 5.90
N VAL A 256 -5.24 32.45 6.54
CA VAL A 256 -4.48 33.32 7.44
C VAL A 256 -3.85 34.48 6.65
N ALA A 257 -3.31 34.23 5.46
CA ALA A 257 -2.78 35.29 4.59
C ALA A 257 -3.86 36.30 4.14
N MET A 258 -5.06 35.83 3.78
CA MET A 258 -6.18 36.72 3.45
C MET A 258 -6.63 37.55 4.66
N ALA A 259 -6.54 37.00 5.88
CA ALA A 259 -6.85 37.75 7.10
C ALA A 259 -5.84 38.86 7.37
N LEU A 260 -4.57 38.66 6.99
CA LEU A 260 -3.52 39.69 7.07
C LEU A 260 -3.77 40.83 6.06
N ALA A 261 -4.24 40.50 4.85
CA ALA A 261 -4.52 41.49 3.79
C ALA A 261 -5.57 42.55 4.21
N LYS A 262 -6.50 42.22 5.12
CA LYS A 262 -7.55 43.13 5.61
C LYS A 262 -6.99 44.26 6.50
N SER A 263 -5.83 44.07 7.14
CA SER A 263 -5.22 45.05 8.06
C SER A 263 -4.44 46.17 7.35
N HIS A 264 -4.68 46.39 6.06
CA HIS A 264 -3.77 47.10 5.15
C HIS A 264 -3.59 48.61 5.48
N GLN A 265 -2.54 48.91 6.26
CA GLN A 265 -1.66 50.04 6.01
C GLN A 265 -0.37 49.46 5.39
N ALA A 266 -0.04 49.87 4.17
CA ALA A 266 1.16 49.41 3.48
C ALA A 266 2.40 49.74 4.34
N GLY A 267 3.20 48.72 4.70
CA GLY A 267 4.37 48.84 5.57
C GLY A 267 4.11 48.71 7.08
N ALA A 268 2.87 48.51 7.54
CA ALA A 268 2.57 48.29 8.95
C ALA A 268 2.81 46.83 9.36
N PHE A 269 3.77 46.63 10.27
CA PHE A 269 4.04 45.32 10.87
C PHE A 269 3.03 45.03 11.98
N ASP A 270 2.14 44.06 11.75
CA ASP A 270 1.23 43.55 12.79
C ASP A 270 1.91 42.43 13.60
N LEU A 271 2.21 42.72 14.87
CA LEU A 271 2.83 41.79 15.81
C LEU A 271 1.87 40.66 16.22
N GLU A 272 0.57 40.94 16.32
CA GLU A 272 -0.43 39.95 16.73
C GLU A 272 -0.61 38.87 15.67
N MET A 273 -0.69 39.29 14.40
CA MET A 273 -0.82 38.36 13.27
C MET A 273 0.46 37.54 13.04
N PHE A 274 1.63 38.09 13.38
CA PHE A 274 2.89 37.37 13.34
C PHE A 274 2.91 36.16 14.31
N TYR A 275 2.34 36.30 15.51
CA TYR A 275 2.20 35.16 16.45
C TYR A 275 1.30 34.06 15.87
N VAL A 276 0.20 34.43 15.21
CA VAL A 276 -0.69 33.48 14.52
C VAL A 276 0.06 32.75 13.41
N GLN A 277 0.83 33.46 12.57
CA GLN A 277 1.66 32.85 11.53
C GLN A 277 2.69 31.87 12.10
N MET A 278 3.35 32.20 13.22
CA MET A 278 4.28 31.29 13.89
C MET A 278 3.58 30.00 14.36
N LEU A 279 2.42 30.12 15.00
CA LEU A 279 1.62 28.95 15.41
C LEU A 279 1.19 28.10 14.22
N VAL A 280 0.74 28.74 13.13
CA VAL A 280 0.36 28.05 11.89
C VAL A 280 1.56 27.35 11.26
N SER A 281 2.74 27.98 11.25
CA SER A 281 3.96 27.37 10.74
C SER A 281 4.39 26.14 11.55
N PHE A 282 4.27 26.20 12.88
CA PHE A 282 4.57 25.09 13.77
C PHE A 282 3.56 23.95 13.58
N ALA A 283 2.27 24.28 13.49
CA ALA A 283 1.22 23.31 13.28
C ALA A 283 1.32 22.66 11.90
N ALA A 284 1.59 23.43 10.85
CA ALA A 284 1.81 22.91 9.50
C ALA A 284 2.98 21.92 9.48
N THR A 285 4.05 22.24 10.20
CA THR A 285 5.23 21.37 10.32
C THR A 285 4.86 20.05 11.00
N THR A 286 4.22 20.15 12.15
CA THR A 286 3.79 18.99 12.96
C THR A 286 2.83 18.11 12.17
N LEU A 287 1.87 18.73 11.48
CA LEU A 287 0.84 18.04 10.74
C LEU A 287 1.40 17.30 9.52
N PHE A 288 2.32 17.92 8.79
CA PHE A 288 2.97 17.26 7.67
C PHE A 288 3.83 16.09 8.12
N VAL A 289 4.62 16.26 9.20
CA VAL A 289 5.41 15.15 9.78
C VAL A 289 4.50 14.01 10.22
N LEU A 290 3.41 14.31 10.94
CA LEU A 290 2.40 13.32 11.34
C LEU A 290 1.82 12.60 10.12
N GLY A 291 1.41 13.33 9.08
CA GLY A 291 0.89 12.77 7.84
C GLY A 291 1.87 11.81 7.16
N THR A 292 3.17 12.14 7.12
CA THR A 292 4.20 11.23 6.57
C THR A 292 4.43 9.98 7.42
N ARG A 293 4.28 10.08 8.75
CA ARG A 293 4.39 8.93 9.66
C ARG A 293 3.20 7.98 9.52
N ILE A 294 1.98 8.52 9.48
CA ILE A 294 0.77 7.73 9.24
C ILE A 294 0.86 7.01 7.90
N ALA A 295 1.30 7.71 6.84
CA ALA A 295 1.50 7.10 5.52
C ALA A 295 2.47 5.90 5.56
N GLY A 296 3.59 6.03 6.27
CA GLY A 296 4.55 4.94 6.42
C GLY A 296 3.98 3.71 7.14
N VAL A 297 3.22 3.93 8.21
CA VAL A 297 2.55 2.85 8.96
C VAL A 297 1.48 2.17 8.11
N MET A 298 0.67 2.95 7.40
CA MET A 298 -0.43 2.43 6.57
C MET A 298 0.10 1.63 5.37
N GLU A 299 1.19 2.11 4.76
CA GLU A 299 1.88 1.39 3.68
C GLU A 299 2.48 0.07 4.18
N GLN A 300 3.08 0.06 5.38
CA GLN A 300 3.61 -1.16 5.98
C GLN A 300 2.50 -2.17 6.30
N ALA A 301 1.38 -1.71 6.87
CA ALA A 301 0.21 -2.55 7.13
C ALA A 301 -0.36 -3.14 5.82
N ARG A 302 -0.43 -2.33 4.75
CA ARG A 302 -0.89 -2.78 3.43
C ARG A 302 0.05 -3.81 2.81
N ARG A 303 1.37 -3.62 2.90
CA ARG A 303 2.37 -4.58 2.41
C ARG A 303 2.30 -5.90 3.15
N LEU A 304 2.14 -5.87 4.47
CA LEU A 304 1.97 -7.08 5.28
C LEU A 304 0.69 -7.83 4.87
N GLY A 305 -0.42 -7.12 4.69
CA GLY A 305 -1.68 -7.72 4.22
C GLY A 305 -1.57 -8.37 2.84
N PHE A 306 -0.86 -7.72 1.89
CA PHE A 306 -0.62 -8.31 0.57
C PHE A 306 0.32 -9.52 0.63
N ALA A 307 1.41 -9.44 1.40
CA ALA A 307 2.34 -10.54 1.55
C ALA A 307 1.67 -11.78 2.18
N GLU A 308 0.77 -11.58 3.15
CA GLU A 308 -0.02 -12.66 3.74
C GLU A 308 -0.96 -13.30 2.71
N GLN A 309 -1.66 -12.48 1.92
CA GLN A 309 -2.54 -12.98 0.85
C GLN A 309 -1.78 -13.75 -0.23
N GLU A 310 -0.61 -13.26 -0.65
CA GLU A 310 0.25 -13.92 -1.63
C GLU A 310 0.79 -15.26 -1.09
N ALA A 311 1.24 -15.29 0.15
CA ALA A 311 1.71 -16.52 0.80
C ALA A 311 0.59 -17.58 0.90
N LEU A 312 -0.64 -17.16 1.25
CA LEU A 312 -1.80 -18.06 1.27
C LEU A 312 -2.13 -18.61 -0.12
N GLN A 313 -2.09 -17.78 -1.16
CA GLN A 313 -2.33 -18.23 -2.54
C GLN A 313 -1.28 -19.23 -3.02
N VAL A 314 0.01 -18.99 -2.72
CA VAL A 314 1.10 -19.92 -3.05
C VAL A 314 0.96 -21.23 -2.29
N ALA A 315 0.58 -21.19 -1.00
CA ALA A 315 0.34 -22.40 -0.21
C ALA A 315 -0.82 -23.23 -0.78
N GLN A 316 -1.95 -22.59 -1.12
CA GLN A 316 -3.09 -23.26 -1.75
C GLN A 316 -2.74 -23.86 -3.12
N ALA A 317 -2.01 -23.13 -3.96
CA ALA A 317 -1.58 -23.62 -5.26
C ALA A 317 -0.61 -24.82 -5.14
N SER A 318 0.32 -24.76 -4.19
CA SER A 318 1.26 -25.84 -3.90
C SER A 318 0.54 -27.09 -3.39
N TYR A 319 -0.44 -26.92 -2.49
CA TYR A 319 -1.28 -28.00 -1.99
C TYR A 319 -2.06 -28.69 -3.12
N MET A 320 -2.72 -27.90 -3.98
CA MET A 320 -3.45 -28.44 -5.13
C MET A 320 -2.55 -29.18 -6.13
N SER A 321 -1.30 -28.74 -6.29
CA SER A 321 -0.31 -29.43 -7.11
C SER A 321 0.09 -30.79 -6.52
N ALA A 322 0.28 -30.85 -5.19
CA ALA A 322 0.58 -32.08 -4.49
C ALA A 322 -0.57 -33.10 -4.58
N GLU A 323 -1.81 -32.67 -4.37
CA GLU A 323 -2.99 -33.55 -4.51
C GLU A 323 -3.16 -34.07 -5.94
N ARG A 324 -2.92 -33.24 -6.97
CA ARG A 324 -2.92 -33.70 -8.38
C ARG A 324 -1.85 -34.74 -8.65
N THR A 325 -0.67 -34.59 -8.05
CA THR A 325 0.42 -35.56 -8.20
C THR A 325 0.05 -36.89 -7.56
N LEU A 326 -0.53 -36.88 -6.36
CA LEU A 326 -1.03 -38.08 -5.68
C LEU A 326 -2.13 -38.77 -6.48
N ARG A 327 -3.09 -38.01 -6.98
CA ARG A 327 -4.16 -38.51 -7.86
C ARG A 327 -3.58 -39.23 -9.09
N ASN A 328 -2.63 -38.60 -9.78
CA ASN A 328 -2.01 -39.19 -10.98
C ASN A 328 -1.28 -40.50 -10.66
N ARG A 329 -0.56 -40.56 -9.53
CA ARG A 329 0.10 -41.79 -9.07
C ARG A 329 -0.91 -42.90 -8.76
N VAL A 330 -2.03 -42.56 -8.11
CA VAL A 330 -3.09 -43.53 -7.81
C VAL A 330 -3.70 -44.08 -9.09
N ILE A 331 -3.98 -43.24 -10.09
CA ILE A 331 -4.49 -43.69 -11.39
C ILE A 331 -3.51 -44.65 -12.08
N GLU A 332 -2.22 -44.33 -12.05
CA GLU A 332 -1.16 -45.18 -12.60
C GLU A 332 -1.08 -46.55 -11.87
N TYR A 333 -1.13 -46.54 -10.54
CA TYR A 333 -1.14 -47.77 -9.74
C TYR A 333 -2.37 -48.64 -10.00
N THR A 334 -3.56 -48.04 -10.15
CA THR A 334 -4.78 -48.79 -10.47
C THR A 334 -4.66 -49.48 -11.83
N ASP A 335 -4.08 -48.83 -12.84
CA ASP A 335 -3.88 -49.43 -14.16
C ASP A 335 -2.88 -50.60 -14.11
N ILE A 336 -1.74 -50.40 -13.42
CA ILE A 336 -0.76 -51.46 -13.16
C ILE A 336 -1.43 -52.64 -12.42
N HIS A 337 -2.28 -52.34 -11.43
CA HIS A 337 -2.98 -53.37 -10.66
C HIS A 337 -3.90 -54.24 -11.52
N VAL A 338 -4.69 -53.60 -12.40
CA VAL A 338 -5.55 -54.31 -13.36
C VAL A 338 -4.71 -55.22 -14.27
N HIS A 339 -3.56 -54.72 -14.74
CA HIS A 339 -2.66 -55.50 -15.58
C HIS A 339 -2.05 -56.71 -14.86
N ILE A 340 -1.56 -56.53 -13.62
CA ILE A 340 -1.05 -57.62 -12.79
C ILE A 340 -2.13 -58.66 -12.51
N ASN A 341 -3.35 -58.24 -12.19
CA ASN A 341 -4.47 -59.14 -11.96
C ASN A 341 -4.82 -59.95 -13.23
N LYS A 342 -4.74 -59.34 -14.42
CA LYS A 342 -4.93 -60.03 -15.69
C LYS A 342 -3.86 -61.08 -15.93
N LEU A 343 -2.58 -60.72 -15.82
CA LEU A 343 -1.45 -61.66 -15.95
C LEU A 343 -1.58 -62.83 -14.96
N ARG A 344 -1.98 -62.54 -13.72
CA ARG A 344 -2.20 -63.57 -12.70
C ARG A 344 -3.31 -64.54 -13.11
N ARG A 345 -4.44 -64.03 -13.61
CA ARG A 345 -5.55 -64.87 -14.11
C ARG A 345 -5.07 -65.74 -15.27
N ASP A 346 -4.31 -65.19 -16.20
CA ASP A 346 -3.78 -65.93 -17.36
C ASP A 346 -2.86 -67.07 -16.89
N ILE A 347 -1.91 -66.81 -15.98
CA ILE A 347 -1.03 -67.86 -15.43
C ILE A 347 -1.85 -68.94 -14.69
N ALA A 348 -2.84 -68.54 -13.88
CA ALA A 348 -3.70 -69.49 -13.19
C ALA A 348 -4.51 -70.37 -14.18
N THR A 349 -4.92 -69.83 -15.33
CA THR A 349 -5.59 -70.63 -16.38
C THR A 349 -4.62 -71.61 -17.04
N THR A 350 -3.39 -71.19 -17.35
CA THR A 350 -2.36 -72.06 -17.93
C THR A 350 -1.99 -73.21 -16.97
N LEU A 351 -1.87 -72.92 -15.67
CA LEU A 351 -1.61 -73.95 -14.64
C LEU A 351 -2.75 -74.99 -14.56
N LYS A 352 -4.01 -74.54 -14.67
CA LYS A 352 -5.17 -75.46 -14.72
C LYS A 352 -5.14 -76.34 -15.97
N GLN A 353 -4.80 -75.79 -17.14
CA GLN A 353 -4.71 -76.54 -18.39
C GLN A 353 -3.64 -77.65 -18.35
N HIS A 354 -2.54 -77.43 -17.62
CA HIS A 354 -1.47 -78.42 -17.45
C HIS A 354 -1.69 -79.38 -16.27
N GLY A 355 -2.88 -79.36 -15.64
CA GLY A 355 -3.23 -80.27 -14.54
C GLY A 355 -2.73 -79.86 -13.15
N HIS A 356 -2.10 -78.70 -13.00
CA HIS A 356 -1.58 -78.18 -11.72
C HIS A 356 -2.63 -77.37 -10.95
N TYR A 357 -3.76 -78.02 -10.60
CA TYR A 357 -4.89 -77.36 -9.94
C TYR A 357 -4.58 -76.78 -8.55
N ALA A 358 -3.73 -77.45 -7.77
CA ALA A 358 -3.34 -76.99 -6.43
C ALA A 358 -2.58 -75.65 -6.50
N ALA A 359 -1.57 -75.56 -7.37
CA ALA A 359 -0.79 -74.33 -7.58
C ALA A 359 -1.67 -73.18 -8.12
N ALA A 360 -2.61 -73.47 -9.02
CA ALA A 360 -3.55 -72.47 -9.53
C ALA A 360 -4.51 -71.94 -8.44
N MET A 361 -4.95 -72.80 -7.51
CA MET A 361 -5.80 -72.39 -6.39
C MET A 361 -5.02 -71.54 -5.37
N GLU A 362 -3.79 -71.91 -5.05
CA GLU A 362 -2.91 -71.13 -4.18
C GLU A 362 -2.60 -69.74 -4.76
N MET A 363 -2.32 -69.68 -6.07
CA MET A 363 -2.08 -68.41 -6.79
C MET A 363 -3.30 -67.49 -6.79
N ASN A 364 -4.51 -68.05 -6.90
CA ASN A 364 -5.73 -67.25 -6.78
C ASN A 364 -5.95 -66.76 -5.35
N ARG A 365 -5.73 -67.62 -4.33
CA ARG A 365 -5.90 -67.25 -2.92
C ARG A 365 -4.96 -66.12 -2.52
N THR A 366 -3.66 -66.28 -2.79
CA THR A 366 -2.65 -65.24 -2.51
C THR A 366 -2.94 -63.96 -3.30
N GLY A 367 -3.40 -64.12 -4.54
CA GLY A 367 -3.81 -63.01 -5.38
C GLY A 367 -4.95 -62.15 -4.85
N VAL A 368 -5.98 -62.77 -4.27
CA VAL A 368 -7.10 -62.02 -3.65
C VAL A 368 -6.62 -61.22 -2.45
N ILE A 369 -5.76 -61.80 -1.60
CA ILE A 369 -5.21 -61.11 -0.42
C ILE A 369 -4.34 -59.92 -0.85
N GLN A 370 -3.46 -60.12 -1.84
CA GLN A 370 -2.60 -59.05 -2.35
C GLN A 370 -3.38 -57.93 -3.04
N ALA A 371 -4.47 -58.26 -3.75
CA ALA A 371 -5.33 -57.24 -4.35
C ALA A 371 -6.01 -56.39 -3.29
N GLN A 372 -6.56 -57.02 -2.26
CA GLN A 372 -7.20 -56.31 -1.15
C GLN A 372 -6.22 -55.35 -0.44
N LEU A 373 -5.02 -55.83 -0.10
CA LEU A 373 -4.00 -55.01 0.54
C LEU A 373 -3.55 -53.83 -0.32
N LEU A 374 -3.46 -54.03 -1.64
CA LEU A 374 -3.07 -52.96 -2.55
C LEU A 374 -4.21 -51.93 -2.72
N ASP A 375 -5.46 -52.39 -2.82
CA ASP A 375 -6.63 -51.51 -2.89
C ASP A 375 -6.74 -50.64 -1.63
N ASP A 376 -6.52 -51.21 -0.45
CA ASP A 376 -6.49 -50.46 0.82
C ASP A 376 -5.35 -49.42 0.84
N TYR A 377 -4.16 -49.78 0.32
CA TYR A 377 -3.01 -48.87 0.23
C TYR A 377 -3.24 -47.72 -0.76
N VAL A 378 -3.85 -48.01 -1.90
CA VAL A 378 -4.19 -47.02 -2.93
C VAL A 378 -5.26 -46.06 -2.44
N ALA A 379 -6.29 -46.57 -1.76
CA ALA A 379 -7.35 -45.76 -1.16
C ALA A 379 -6.81 -44.80 -0.08
N ALA A 380 -5.77 -45.20 0.66
CA ALA A 380 -5.09 -44.36 1.64
C ALA A 380 -4.29 -43.20 1.00
N LEU A 381 -3.76 -43.38 -0.22
CA LEU A 381 -2.98 -42.32 -0.91
C LEU A 381 -3.87 -41.18 -1.41
N TYR A 382 -4.94 -41.50 -2.14
CA TYR A 382 -5.87 -40.52 -2.69
C TYR A 382 -7.28 -41.12 -2.81
N PRO A 383 -8.31 -40.50 -2.19
CA PRO A 383 -9.68 -41.01 -2.22
C PRO A 383 -10.37 -40.66 -3.55
N LEU A 384 -10.29 -41.56 -4.53
CA LEU A 384 -10.95 -41.40 -5.85
C LEU A 384 -12.47 -41.16 -5.73
N ASP A 385 -13.11 -41.69 -4.69
CA ASP A 385 -14.54 -41.56 -4.44
C ASP A 385 -14.98 -40.11 -4.14
N ILE A 386 -14.06 -39.22 -3.74
CA ILE A 386 -14.38 -37.80 -3.53
C ILE A 386 -14.74 -37.13 -4.86
N GLU A 387 -14.16 -37.54 -5.98
CA GLU A 387 -14.47 -36.93 -7.28
C GLU A 387 -15.87 -37.29 -7.77
N THR A 388 -16.37 -38.48 -7.42
CA THR A 388 -17.66 -39.01 -7.90
C THR A 388 -18.79 -38.75 -6.91
N HIS A 389 -18.56 -38.98 -5.62
CA HIS A 389 -19.58 -38.91 -4.58
C HIS A 389 -19.46 -37.64 -3.73
N GLY A 390 -18.33 -36.94 -3.78
CA GLY A 390 -18.02 -35.78 -2.94
C GLY A 390 -17.50 -36.18 -1.55
N LEU A 391 -17.10 -35.18 -0.75
CA LEU A 391 -16.59 -35.36 0.62
C LEU A 391 -17.47 -36.30 1.46
N TYR A 392 -18.79 -36.14 1.40
CA TYR A 392 -19.71 -36.91 2.23
C TYR A 392 -19.80 -38.39 1.84
N GLY A 393 -19.62 -38.70 0.55
CA GLY A 393 -19.52 -40.08 0.10
C GLY A 393 -18.24 -40.75 0.60
N ALA A 394 -17.12 -40.05 0.54
CA ALA A 394 -15.84 -40.59 0.98
C ALA A 394 -15.78 -40.81 2.50
N LEU A 395 -16.33 -39.90 3.32
CA LEU A 395 -16.38 -40.06 4.78
C LEU A 395 -17.29 -41.21 5.24
N ASN A 396 -18.29 -41.58 4.44
CA ASN A 396 -19.16 -42.73 4.70
C ASN A 396 -18.69 -44.03 4.03
N SER A 397 -17.54 -44.01 3.36
CA SER A 397 -17.03 -45.18 2.66
C SER A 397 -16.46 -46.21 3.64
N VAL A 398 -16.57 -47.49 3.28
CA VAL A 398 -15.93 -48.58 4.03
C VAL A 398 -14.41 -48.43 4.01
N ALA A 399 -13.84 -47.92 2.92
CA ALA A 399 -12.41 -47.62 2.81
C ALA A 399 -11.94 -46.61 3.87
N PHE A 400 -12.75 -45.60 4.19
CA PHE A 400 -12.42 -44.63 5.24
C PHE A 400 -12.46 -45.26 6.64
N ALA A 401 -13.49 -46.05 6.95
CA ALA A 401 -13.58 -46.77 8.23
C ALA A 401 -12.41 -47.74 8.42
N ASN A 402 -12.02 -48.47 7.36
CA ASN A 402 -10.86 -49.35 7.35
C ASN A 402 -9.55 -48.59 7.57
N ALA A 403 -9.39 -47.42 6.95
CA ALA A 403 -8.19 -46.60 7.11
C ALA A 403 -8.02 -46.07 8.55
N CYS A 404 -9.13 -45.80 9.24
CA CYS A 404 -9.12 -45.35 10.64
C CYS A 404 -9.20 -46.49 11.67
N ASP A 405 -9.33 -47.75 11.24
CA ASP A 405 -9.47 -48.95 12.11
C ASP A 405 -10.55 -48.80 13.22
N THR A 406 -11.61 -48.06 12.93
CA THR A 406 -12.67 -47.72 13.91
C THR A 406 -14.04 -47.62 13.26
N GLU A 407 -15.12 -47.85 14.02
CA GLU A 407 -16.47 -47.63 13.52
C GLU A 407 -16.78 -46.13 13.42
N VAL A 408 -17.18 -45.67 12.23
CA VAL A 408 -17.46 -44.25 11.98
C VAL A 408 -18.96 -44.03 11.79
N GLU A 409 -19.58 -43.23 12.66
CA GLU A 409 -20.94 -42.73 12.46
C GLU A 409 -20.88 -41.29 11.90
N ALA A 410 -21.26 -41.09 10.63
CA ALA A 410 -21.28 -39.75 10.04
C ALA A 410 -22.68 -39.13 9.97
N ARG A 411 -22.84 -37.94 10.58
CA ARG A 411 -24.05 -37.11 10.50
C ARG A 411 -23.77 -35.88 9.63
N LEU A 412 -24.06 -36.02 8.35
CA LEU A 412 -23.66 -35.06 7.32
C LEU A 412 -24.86 -34.22 6.87
N HIS A 413 -24.72 -32.89 6.90
CA HIS A 413 -25.80 -31.94 6.63
C HIS A 413 -25.44 -30.97 5.50
N GLY A 414 -26.25 -30.94 4.46
CA GLY A 414 -26.06 -30.10 3.27
C GLY A 414 -25.49 -30.87 2.09
N ASP A 415 -25.04 -30.14 1.07
CA ASP A 415 -24.49 -30.70 -0.15
C ASP A 415 -23.01 -30.32 -0.30
N SER A 416 -22.12 -31.32 -0.15
CA SER A 416 -20.68 -31.13 -0.23
C SER A 416 -20.18 -30.84 -1.65
N ARG A 417 -20.95 -31.21 -2.69
CA ARG A 417 -20.55 -31.02 -4.09
C ARG A 417 -20.54 -29.55 -4.52
N ARG A 418 -21.18 -28.69 -3.73
CA ARG A 418 -21.15 -27.23 -3.92
C ARG A 418 -19.81 -26.60 -3.57
N LEU A 419 -18.92 -27.34 -2.89
CA LEU A 419 -17.57 -26.90 -2.53
C LEU A 419 -16.59 -27.28 -3.65
N SER A 420 -15.51 -26.51 -3.81
CA SER A 420 -14.45 -26.90 -4.75
C SER A 420 -13.84 -28.25 -4.37
N ILE A 421 -13.34 -28.99 -5.36
CA ILE A 421 -12.66 -30.27 -5.11
C ILE A 421 -11.48 -30.11 -4.16
N GLY A 422 -10.76 -28.98 -4.26
CA GLY A 422 -9.64 -28.66 -3.39
C GLY A 422 -10.05 -28.51 -1.93
N LEU A 423 -11.15 -27.80 -1.67
CA LEU A 423 -11.67 -27.64 -0.31
C LEU A 423 -12.22 -28.97 0.25
N GLN A 424 -12.82 -29.80 -0.59
CA GLN A 424 -13.28 -31.14 -0.19
C GLN A 424 -12.11 -32.04 0.21
N LEU A 425 -11.02 -32.06 -0.57
CA LEU A 425 -9.81 -32.81 -0.24
C LEU A 425 -9.13 -32.28 1.03
N ALA A 426 -9.00 -30.95 1.17
CA ALA A 426 -8.46 -30.34 2.37
C ALA A 426 -9.29 -30.71 3.61
N ALA A 427 -10.62 -30.65 3.51
CA ALA A 427 -11.51 -31.08 4.58
C ALA A 427 -11.32 -32.56 4.93
N TYR A 428 -11.24 -33.45 3.95
CA TYR A 428 -10.99 -34.87 4.15
C TYR A 428 -9.66 -35.13 4.88
N ARG A 429 -8.57 -34.49 4.45
CA ARG A 429 -7.26 -34.57 5.11
C ARG A 429 -7.28 -34.02 6.53
N CYS A 430 -8.00 -32.93 6.77
CA CYS A 430 -8.18 -32.39 8.12
C CYS A 430 -8.99 -33.33 9.02
N VAL A 431 -9.97 -34.06 8.47
CA VAL A 431 -10.69 -35.11 9.22
C VAL A 431 -9.73 -36.24 9.59
N LEU A 432 -8.92 -36.74 8.65
CA LEU A 432 -7.93 -37.78 8.93
C LEU A 432 -6.94 -37.34 10.02
N ASN A 433 -6.32 -36.18 9.89
CA ASN A 433 -5.42 -35.65 10.92
C ASN A 433 -6.13 -35.46 12.28
N ALA A 434 -7.40 -35.05 12.28
CA ALA A 434 -8.15 -34.88 13.52
C ALA A 434 -8.55 -36.21 14.17
N MET A 435 -8.86 -37.24 13.37
CA MET A 435 -9.06 -38.61 13.83
C MET A 435 -7.77 -39.16 14.44
N GLU A 436 -6.65 -38.88 13.79
CA GLU A 436 -5.36 -39.25 14.33
C GLU A 436 -5.07 -38.54 15.64
N ILE A 437 -5.43 -37.27 15.88
CA ILE A 437 -5.19 -36.55 17.15
C ILE A 437 -6.11 -37.02 18.30
N LEU A 438 -7.30 -37.55 18.00
CA LEU A 438 -8.26 -37.99 18.99
C LEU A 438 -7.80 -39.28 19.70
N PRO A 439 -8.21 -39.49 20.97
CA PRO A 439 -7.88 -40.73 21.69
C PRO A 439 -8.59 -41.93 21.08
N ASP A 440 -7.94 -43.09 21.10
CA ASP A 440 -8.51 -44.33 20.53
C ASP A 440 -9.86 -44.69 21.16
N ALA A 441 -10.87 -44.73 20.31
CA ALA A 441 -12.20 -45.20 20.63
C ALA A 441 -12.66 -46.20 19.56
N GLY A 442 -13.37 -47.25 19.98
CA GLY A 442 -13.99 -48.21 19.05
C GLY A 442 -15.02 -47.57 18.12
N ARG A 443 -15.51 -46.37 18.47
CA ARG A 443 -16.46 -45.60 17.67
C ARG A 443 -16.17 -44.10 17.67
N HIS A 444 -16.20 -43.50 16.48
CA HIS A 444 -16.05 -42.07 16.26
C HIS A 444 -17.28 -41.49 15.57
N THR A 445 -17.78 -40.36 16.06
CA THR A 445 -18.89 -39.64 15.43
C THR A 445 -18.37 -38.42 14.68
N ILE A 446 -18.64 -38.35 13.37
CA ILE A 446 -18.28 -37.23 12.51
C ILE A 446 -19.53 -36.44 12.17
N THR A 447 -19.59 -35.18 12.56
CA THR A 447 -20.68 -34.29 12.18
C THR A 447 -20.13 -33.23 11.24
N ALA A 448 -20.68 -33.13 10.02
CA ALA A 448 -20.23 -32.14 9.05
C ALA A 448 -21.42 -31.32 8.53
N ARG A 449 -21.23 -30.01 8.38
CA ARG A 449 -22.25 -29.10 7.86
C ARG A 449 -21.66 -28.11 6.87
N VAL A 450 -22.22 -28.10 5.66
CA VAL A 450 -21.90 -27.08 4.64
C VAL A 450 -22.64 -25.79 4.96
N TRP A 451 -21.96 -24.65 4.80
CA TRP A 451 -22.54 -23.33 4.99
C TRP A 451 -22.11 -22.38 3.87
N SER A 452 -22.95 -21.37 3.61
CA SER A 452 -22.65 -20.27 2.70
C SER A 452 -23.15 -18.97 3.32
N ALA A 453 -22.25 -18.03 3.61
CA ALA A 453 -22.60 -16.74 4.20
C ALA A 453 -21.57 -15.67 3.83
N ARG A 454 -22.01 -14.41 3.67
CA ARG A 454 -21.14 -13.25 3.43
C ARG A 454 -20.15 -13.41 2.25
N GLY A 455 -20.59 -14.06 1.17
CA GLY A 455 -19.75 -14.27 -0.01
C GLY A 455 -18.61 -15.30 0.18
N LYS A 456 -18.69 -16.11 1.23
CA LYS A 456 -17.85 -17.29 1.43
C LYS A 456 -18.72 -18.54 1.52
N ARG A 457 -18.17 -19.68 1.11
CA ARG A 457 -18.75 -21.01 1.35
C ARG A 457 -17.73 -21.88 2.06
N GLY A 458 -18.20 -22.84 2.84
CA GLY A 458 -17.30 -23.66 3.64
C GLY A 458 -17.98 -24.85 4.28
N VAL A 459 -17.19 -25.59 5.06
CA VAL A 459 -17.64 -26.74 5.85
C VAL A 459 -17.20 -26.59 7.29
N VAL A 460 -18.11 -26.86 8.22
CA VAL A 460 -17.80 -27.08 9.64
C VAL A 460 -17.77 -28.57 9.87
N VAL A 461 -16.71 -29.10 10.46
CA VAL A 461 -16.64 -30.49 10.90
C VAL A 461 -16.40 -30.54 12.39
N THR A 462 -17.14 -31.40 13.10
CA THR A 462 -16.92 -31.71 14.51
C THR A 462 -16.81 -33.21 14.67
N LEU A 463 -15.71 -33.63 15.27
CA LEU A 463 -15.38 -35.02 15.56
C LEU A 463 -15.45 -35.25 17.07
N GLU A 464 -16.02 -36.39 17.45
CA GLU A 464 -16.18 -36.81 18.83
C GLU A 464 -15.84 -38.30 18.98
N ALA A 465 -14.93 -38.60 19.89
CA ALA A 465 -14.55 -39.97 20.24
C ALA A 465 -15.45 -40.49 21.36
N ASP A 466 -16.07 -41.65 21.16
CA ASP A 466 -17.00 -42.24 22.13
C ASP A 466 -16.23 -42.76 23.36
N ALA A 467 -16.67 -42.36 24.55
CA ALA A 467 -16.07 -42.77 25.81
C ALA A 467 -16.45 -44.21 26.22
N ALA A 468 -17.53 -44.76 25.66
CA ALA A 468 -18.08 -46.05 26.09
C ALA A 468 -17.31 -47.26 25.53
N MET A 469 -16.55 -47.07 24.44
CA MET A 469 -15.84 -48.13 23.74
C MET A 469 -14.34 -47.78 23.66
N PRO A 470 -13.52 -48.10 24.67
CA PRO A 470 -12.08 -47.85 24.61
C PRO A 470 -11.43 -48.69 23.50
N GLY A 471 -10.62 -48.05 22.65
CA GLY A 471 -9.94 -48.71 21.52
C GLY A 471 -8.74 -49.58 21.94
N ALA A 472 -8.21 -50.34 20.98
CA ALA A 472 -6.97 -51.10 21.15
C ALA A 472 -5.78 -50.13 21.17
N GLY A 473 -5.30 -49.79 22.37
CA GLY A 473 -4.38 -48.68 22.61
C GLY A 473 -3.19 -48.56 21.65
N ARG A 474 -3.24 -47.53 20.81
CA ARG A 474 -2.17 -46.98 19.99
C ARG A 474 -1.52 -45.85 20.78
N LYS A 475 -0.20 -45.89 20.94
CA LYS A 475 0.54 -44.79 21.60
C LYS A 475 0.71 -43.65 20.61
N HIS A 476 0.10 -42.50 20.90
CA HIS A 476 0.38 -41.25 20.22
C HIS A 476 1.84 -40.84 20.40
N HIS A 477 2.62 -40.90 19.32
CA HIS A 477 3.87 -40.16 19.23
C HIS A 477 3.57 -38.75 18.69
N ASN A 478 3.97 -37.74 19.45
CA ASN A 478 3.98 -36.30 19.09
C ASN A 478 2.62 -35.63 18.80
N ALA A 479 1.70 -35.61 19.78
CA ALA A 479 0.44 -34.87 19.68
C ALA A 479 0.62 -33.39 19.27
N ASP A 480 1.67 -32.72 19.74
CA ASP A 480 1.95 -31.31 19.42
C ASP A 480 2.32 -31.07 17.95
N GLU A 481 3.01 -32.01 17.31
CA GLU A 481 3.42 -31.92 15.90
C GLU A 481 2.21 -32.13 14.97
N MET A 482 1.30 -33.03 15.36
CA MET A 482 0.06 -33.28 14.64
C MET A 482 -0.95 -32.13 14.78
N ASP A 483 -1.04 -31.54 15.98
CA ASP A 483 -1.84 -30.34 16.24
C ASP A 483 -1.32 -29.15 15.39
N TRP A 484 -0.01 -29.00 15.28
CA TRP A 484 0.61 -28.00 14.40
C TRP A 484 0.30 -28.26 12.92
N GLU A 485 0.40 -29.51 12.47
CA GLU A 485 0.11 -29.85 11.08
C GLU A 485 -1.35 -29.56 10.73
N LEU A 486 -2.29 -29.95 11.59
CA LEU A 486 -3.72 -29.64 11.42
C LEU A 486 -3.95 -28.12 11.38
N ALA A 487 -3.36 -27.36 12.31
CA ALA A 487 -3.48 -25.91 12.35
C ALA A 487 -2.91 -25.24 11.08
N SER A 488 -1.78 -25.73 10.57
CA SER A 488 -1.14 -25.19 9.37
C SER A 488 -2.00 -25.38 8.12
N ARG A 489 -2.59 -26.57 7.95
CA ARG A 489 -3.49 -26.90 6.83
C ARG A 489 -4.78 -26.09 6.90
N LEU A 490 -5.35 -25.92 8.09
CA LEU A 490 -6.54 -25.08 8.29
C LEU A 490 -6.25 -23.62 7.95
N LYS A 491 -5.10 -23.09 8.39
CA LYS A 491 -4.71 -21.70 8.10
C LYS A 491 -4.54 -21.43 6.60
N ALA A 492 -4.04 -22.40 5.84
CA ALA A 492 -3.92 -22.28 4.38
C ALA A 492 -5.27 -22.09 3.67
N HIS A 493 -6.37 -22.55 4.28
CA HIS A 493 -7.73 -22.46 3.73
C HIS A 493 -8.66 -21.57 4.59
N ASP A 494 -8.11 -20.51 5.18
CA ASP A 494 -8.84 -19.53 5.99
C ASP A 494 -9.74 -20.19 7.07
N GLY A 495 -9.20 -21.25 7.66
CA GLY A 495 -9.85 -22.14 8.60
C GLY A 495 -9.38 -21.94 10.03
N THR A 496 -10.23 -22.34 10.97
CA THR A 496 -9.94 -22.25 12.41
C THR A 496 -10.24 -23.57 13.09
N CYS A 497 -9.37 -24.01 13.99
CA CYS A 497 -9.60 -25.16 14.87
C CYS A 497 -10.02 -24.69 16.27
N ARG A 498 -10.93 -25.42 16.89
CA ARG A 498 -11.29 -25.26 18.30
C ARG A 498 -11.43 -26.63 18.94
N ARG A 499 -10.53 -26.94 19.86
CA ARG A 499 -10.60 -28.10 20.75
C ARG A 499 -11.42 -27.72 21.98
N ARG A 500 -12.58 -28.36 22.19
CA ARG A 500 -13.45 -28.09 23.37
C ARG A 500 -13.22 -29.08 24.50
N HIS A 501 -12.79 -30.30 24.16
CA HIS A 501 -12.51 -31.39 25.10
C HIS A 501 -11.39 -32.27 24.52
N GLU A 502 -10.74 -33.06 25.36
CA GLU A 502 -9.72 -34.03 24.90
C GLU A 502 -10.25 -34.97 23.83
N ARG A 503 -11.56 -35.29 23.90
CA ARG A 503 -12.30 -36.19 22.99
C ARG A 503 -13.09 -35.47 21.89
N LYS A 504 -12.98 -34.14 21.75
CA LYS A 504 -13.81 -33.37 20.81
C LYS A 504 -13.06 -32.23 20.13
N ILE A 505 -12.93 -32.34 18.82
CA ILE A 505 -12.28 -31.36 17.95
C ILE A 505 -13.31 -30.82 16.96
N SER A 506 -13.39 -29.50 16.82
CA SER A 506 -14.21 -28.83 15.82
C SER A 506 -13.35 -27.93 14.97
N PHE A 507 -13.47 -28.00 13.65
CA PHE A 507 -12.76 -27.10 12.75
C PHE A 507 -13.67 -26.60 11.62
N LEU A 508 -13.30 -25.45 11.08
CA LEU A 508 -13.98 -24.77 9.99
C LEU A 508 -12.96 -24.58 8.86
N ILE A 509 -13.39 -24.80 7.63
CA ILE A 509 -12.62 -24.45 6.43
C ILE A 509 -13.52 -23.64 5.49
N SER A 510 -12.97 -22.62 4.84
CA SER A 510 -13.74 -21.75 3.94
C SER A 510 -13.01 -21.42 2.65
N GLU A 511 -13.79 -21.09 1.63
CA GLU A 511 -13.28 -20.55 0.38
C GLU A 511 -14.12 -19.36 -0.06
N PRO A 512 -13.53 -18.41 -0.81
CA PRO A 512 -14.30 -17.33 -1.41
C PRO A 512 -15.33 -17.93 -2.37
N LEU A 513 -16.55 -17.40 -2.35
CA LEU A 513 -17.55 -17.71 -3.37
C LEU A 513 -17.00 -17.12 -4.68
N GLU A 514 -16.60 -17.95 -5.64
CA GLU A 514 -16.25 -17.46 -6.97
C GLU A 514 -17.40 -16.57 -7.46
N ARG A 515 -17.13 -15.27 -7.63
CA ARG A 515 -17.97 -14.44 -8.48
C ARG A 515 -17.87 -15.11 -9.83
N THR A 516 -18.94 -15.76 -10.25
CA THR A 516 -19.12 -16.20 -11.63
C THR A 516 -18.82 -14.97 -12.47
N VAL A 517 -17.65 -14.94 -13.10
CA VAL A 517 -17.35 -14.01 -14.16
C VAL A 517 -18.25 -14.49 -15.29
N THR A 518 -19.48 -13.98 -15.30
CA THR A 518 -20.36 -14.10 -16.44
C THR A 518 -19.58 -13.50 -17.61
N SER A 519 -19.24 -14.38 -18.56
CA SER A 519 -18.72 -14.00 -19.87
C SER A 519 -19.71 -13.13 -20.61
#